data_AF-A0A2M9JC28-F1
#
_entry.id   AF-A0A2M9JC28-F1
#
_cell.length_a   1.000
_cell.length_b   1.000
_cell.length_c   1.000
_cell.angle_alpha   90.00
_cell.angle_beta   90.00
_cell.angle_gamma   90.00
#
_symmetry.space_group_name_H-M   'P 1'
#
loop_
_entity.id
_entity.type
_entity.pdbx_description
1 polymer ?
#
loop_
_entity_poly.entity_id
_entity_poly.type
_entity_poly.pdbx_seq_one_letter_code
_entity_poly.pdbx_strand_id
1 'polypeptide(L)'
;MRMLKKVPVLAAVALLLGAATTACTDDGPNRYQSDYSSHEPLHTVGYPSRGSLEIVQETVWRLADNDAEALAGLAVEEGSAADTTARNWVAAFGKAAGGKVTADFYDEGSTRQVVVLYFAASGQKKAIEVRLGQHDSWGVTLAETDPAEAAKAPDWAPATPGGSGSRSPGN
;
A
#
# COMPACT_ATOMS: atom_id res chain seq x y z
N MET A 1 -55.19 40.82 54.38
CA MET A 1 -54.62 41.64 53.28
C MET A 1 -53.21 42.09 53.67
N ARG A 2 -52.28 42.10 52.70
CA ARG A 2 -50.81 42.36 52.78
C ARG A 2 -49.98 41.17 53.29
N MET A 3 -48.89 40.71 52.67
CA MET A 3 -48.14 41.14 51.48
C MET A 3 -47.43 39.90 50.89
N LEU A 4 -47.52 39.71 49.57
CA LEU A 4 -46.76 38.71 48.82
C LEU A 4 -45.32 39.22 48.64
N LYS A 5 -44.32 38.57 49.23
CA LYS A 5 -42.90 38.81 48.93
C LYS A 5 -42.44 37.80 47.87
N LYS A 6 -42.11 38.31 46.68
CA LYS A 6 -41.43 37.55 45.62
C LYS A 6 -39.96 37.36 46.04
N VAL A 7 -39.47 36.13 45.99
CA VAL A 7 -38.04 35.81 46.03
C VAL A 7 -37.69 35.12 44.71
N PRO A 8 -36.75 35.66 43.91
CA PRO A 8 -36.28 34.99 42.71
C PRO A 8 -35.16 34.02 43.11
N VAL A 9 -35.29 32.74 42.74
CA VAL A 9 -34.15 31.82 42.73
C VAL A 9 -33.78 31.59 41.28
N LEU A 10 -32.74 32.30 40.83
CA LEU A 10 -31.95 31.90 39.67
C LEU A 10 -31.24 30.60 40.03
N ALA A 11 -31.43 29.55 39.24
CA ALA A 11 -30.50 28.44 39.15
C ALA A 11 -29.95 28.41 37.71
N ALA A 12 -28.74 28.95 37.56
CA ALA A 12 -27.96 28.86 36.35
C ALA A 12 -27.46 27.42 36.20
N VAL A 13 -27.85 26.75 35.11
CA VAL A 13 -27.24 25.48 34.69
C VAL A 13 -26.15 25.82 33.69
N ALA A 14 -24.92 25.54 34.10
CA ALA A 14 -23.71 25.63 33.29
C ALA A 14 -23.70 24.54 32.21
N LEU A 15 -23.47 24.94 30.96
CA LEU A 15 -22.96 24.07 29.89
C LEU A 15 -21.78 24.80 29.25
N LEU A 16 -20.65 24.71 29.94
CA LEU A 16 -19.34 25.10 29.44
C LEU A 16 -18.66 23.86 28.84
N LEU A 17 -17.95 24.10 27.73
CA LEU A 17 -16.87 23.28 27.16
C LEU A 17 -17.28 22.16 26.21
N GLY A 18 -17.80 22.55 25.03
CA GLY A 18 -17.54 21.81 23.80
C GLY A 18 -16.06 21.96 23.44
N ALA A 19 -15.23 21.06 23.97
CA ALA A 19 -13.84 20.93 23.56
C ALA A 19 -13.81 20.55 22.08
N ALA A 20 -13.50 21.51 21.21
CA ALA A 20 -13.02 21.22 19.87
C ALA A 20 -11.66 20.55 20.01
N THR A 21 -11.65 19.23 20.20
CA THR A 21 -10.45 18.43 19.96
C THR A 21 -10.12 18.57 18.49
N THR A 22 -9.10 19.35 18.18
CA THR A 22 -8.40 19.30 16.90
C THR A 22 -7.89 17.87 16.75
N ALA A 23 -8.65 17.06 16.02
CA ALA A 23 -8.26 15.74 15.60
C ALA A 23 -7.11 15.90 14.61
N CYS A 24 -5.88 15.91 15.13
CA CYS A 24 -4.72 15.52 14.34
C CYS A 24 -4.80 13.99 14.21
N THR A 25 -5.68 13.48 13.35
CA THR A 25 -5.61 12.07 12.98
C THR A 25 -4.46 11.93 12.00
N ASP A 26 -3.32 11.51 12.52
CA ASP A 26 -2.34 10.82 11.71
C ASP A 26 -2.98 9.47 11.34
N ASP A 27 -3.71 9.43 10.23
CA ASP A 27 -4.53 8.28 9.81
C ASP A 27 -3.68 7.09 9.30
N GLY A 28 -2.35 7.27 9.17
CA GLY A 28 -1.43 6.28 8.63
C GLY A 28 -1.42 4.93 9.38
N PRO A 29 -1.19 4.90 10.71
CA PRO A 29 -1.17 3.66 11.48
C PRO A 29 -2.51 2.91 11.45
N ASN A 30 -3.62 3.65 11.43
CA ASN A 30 -4.96 3.08 11.44
C ASN A 30 -5.36 2.52 10.06
N ARG A 31 -4.96 3.21 8.98
CA ARG A 31 -5.20 2.76 7.60
C ARG A 31 -4.43 1.48 7.29
N TYR A 32 -3.13 1.45 7.55
CA TYR A 32 -2.31 0.26 7.29
C TYR A 32 -2.83 -0.95 8.07
N GLN A 33 -3.19 -0.79 9.34
CA GLN A 33 -3.72 -1.88 10.15
C GLN A 33 -5.07 -2.39 9.63
N SER A 34 -5.95 -1.47 9.20
CA SER A 34 -7.24 -1.82 8.60
C SER A 34 -7.05 -2.60 7.29
N ASP A 35 -6.18 -2.11 6.40
CA ASP A 35 -5.84 -2.78 5.15
C ASP A 35 -5.24 -4.16 5.41
N TYR A 36 -4.25 -4.25 6.31
CA TYR A 36 -3.61 -5.52 6.67
C TYR A 36 -4.63 -6.57 7.16
N SER A 37 -5.63 -6.16 7.94
CA SER A 37 -6.67 -7.06 8.44
C SER A 37 -7.71 -7.46 7.39
N SER A 38 -7.83 -6.70 6.31
CA SER A 38 -8.84 -6.89 5.27
C SER A 38 -8.33 -7.68 4.05
N HIS A 39 -7.04 -7.99 4.00
CA HIS A 39 -6.38 -8.64 2.87
C HIS A 39 -5.76 -9.98 3.23
N GLU A 40 -5.57 -10.83 2.22
CA GLU A 40 -4.76 -12.04 2.37
C GLU A 40 -3.33 -11.66 2.78
N PRO A 41 -2.72 -12.33 3.77
CA PRO A 41 -1.34 -12.06 4.15
C PRO A 41 -0.37 -12.30 3.00
N LEU A 42 0.55 -11.36 2.79
CA LEU A 42 1.63 -11.53 1.81
C LEU A 42 2.62 -12.58 2.31
N HIS A 43 2.86 -13.63 1.51
CA HIS A 43 3.97 -14.55 1.79
C HIS A 43 5.28 -13.91 1.32
N THR A 44 6.33 -14.00 2.11
CA THR A 44 7.59 -13.30 1.84
C THR A 44 8.77 -14.26 1.85
N VAL A 45 9.65 -14.12 0.86
CA VAL A 45 10.98 -14.76 0.82
C VAL A 45 12.03 -13.72 0.44
N GLY A 46 13.30 -13.96 0.80
CA GLY A 46 14.39 -13.03 0.54
C GLY A 46 14.65 -12.05 1.68
N TYR A 47 15.12 -10.84 1.36
CA TYR A 47 15.72 -9.91 2.33
C TYR A 47 15.08 -8.50 2.27
N PRO A 48 13.80 -8.36 2.62
CA PRO A 48 13.15 -7.05 2.62
C PRO A 48 13.73 -6.10 3.68
N SER A 49 13.75 -4.81 3.38
CA SER A 49 13.77 -3.77 4.41
C SER A 49 12.35 -3.52 4.90
N ARG A 50 12.19 -2.81 6.02
CA ARG A 50 10.84 -2.45 6.52
C ARG A 50 10.05 -1.68 5.45
N GLY A 51 10.67 -0.67 4.84
CA GLY A 51 9.99 0.19 3.88
C GLY A 51 9.69 -0.51 2.55
N SER A 52 10.59 -1.38 2.06
CA SER A 52 10.29 -2.16 0.86
C SER A 52 9.15 -3.14 1.10
N LEU A 53 9.10 -3.81 2.26
CA LEU A 53 8.00 -4.71 2.61
C LEU A 53 6.65 -3.99 2.72
N GLU A 54 6.62 -2.80 3.32
CA GLU A 54 5.42 -2.00 3.47
C GLU A 54 4.82 -1.64 2.10
N ILE A 55 5.62 -1.07 1.19
CA ILE A 55 5.16 -0.70 -0.15
C ILE A 55 4.73 -1.89 -0.99
N VAL A 56 5.41 -3.03 -0.89
CA VAL A 56 5.02 -4.23 -1.64
C VAL A 56 3.67 -4.76 -1.16
N GLN A 57 3.41 -4.75 0.15
CA GLN A 57 2.11 -5.15 0.69
C GLN A 57 1.00 -4.22 0.17
N GLU A 58 1.19 -2.90 0.31
CA GLU A 58 0.20 -1.93 -0.18
C GLU A 58 -0.02 -2.05 -1.69
N THR A 59 1.03 -2.27 -2.47
CA THR A 59 0.93 -2.53 -3.92
C THR A 59 0.03 -3.73 -4.21
N VAL A 60 0.22 -4.86 -3.51
CA VAL A 60 -0.61 -6.07 -3.68
C VAL A 60 -2.05 -5.82 -3.24
N TRP A 61 -2.26 -5.07 -2.16
CA TRP A 61 -3.60 -4.70 -1.69
C TRP A 61 -4.34 -3.82 -2.70
N ARG A 62 -3.71 -2.78 -3.25
CA ARG A 62 -4.35 -1.94 -4.28
C ARG A 62 -4.67 -2.71 -5.55
N LEU A 63 -3.83 -3.69 -5.91
CA LEU A 63 -4.17 -4.63 -6.99
C LEU A 63 -5.41 -5.47 -6.62
N ALA A 64 -5.45 -6.07 -5.43
CA ALA A 64 -6.57 -6.88 -4.97
C ALA A 64 -7.89 -6.11 -4.90
N ASP A 65 -7.84 -4.84 -4.47
CA ASP A 65 -8.96 -3.91 -4.43
C ASP A 65 -9.41 -3.44 -5.83
N ASN A 66 -8.61 -3.70 -6.87
CA ASN A 66 -8.75 -3.11 -8.20
C ASN A 66 -8.73 -1.57 -8.18
N ASP A 67 -7.97 -0.99 -7.26
CA ASP A 67 -7.87 0.45 -7.05
C ASP A 67 -6.63 1.03 -7.74
N ALA A 68 -6.80 1.39 -9.01
CA ALA A 68 -5.72 1.96 -9.81
C ALA A 68 -5.30 3.36 -9.33
N GLU A 69 -6.19 4.12 -8.72
CA GLU A 69 -5.88 5.47 -8.21
C GLU A 69 -5.00 5.37 -6.96
N ALA A 70 -5.38 4.53 -6.00
CA ALA A 70 -4.56 4.29 -4.83
C ALA A 70 -3.22 3.62 -5.17
N LEU A 71 -3.19 2.74 -6.19
CA LEU A 71 -1.93 2.17 -6.68
C LEU A 71 -1.03 3.24 -7.30
N ALA A 72 -1.58 4.15 -8.12
CA ALA A 72 -0.81 5.28 -8.66
C ALA A 72 -0.30 6.22 -7.56
N GLY A 73 -1.03 6.36 -6.45
CA GLY A 73 -0.60 7.11 -5.27
C GLY A 73 0.63 6.55 -4.55
N LEU A 74 1.03 5.28 -4.83
CA LEU A 74 2.26 4.68 -4.31
C LEU A 74 3.48 4.97 -5.21
N ALA A 75 3.29 5.65 -6.34
CA ALA A 75 4.34 5.84 -7.33
C ALA A 75 5.49 6.68 -6.76
N VAL A 76 6.73 6.29 -7.10
CA VAL A 76 7.90 7.12 -6.77
C VAL A 76 7.91 8.41 -7.60
N GLU A 77 7.48 8.33 -8.86
CA GLU A 77 7.34 9.47 -9.76
C GLU A 77 5.87 9.64 -10.09
N GLU A 78 5.32 10.82 -9.79
CA GLU A 78 3.95 11.16 -10.12
C GLU A 78 3.76 11.45 -11.62
N GLY A 79 2.52 11.36 -12.10
CA GLY A 79 2.12 11.80 -13.44
C GLY A 79 1.39 10.72 -14.24
N SER A 80 1.04 11.06 -15.48
CA SER A 80 0.17 10.23 -16.32
C SER A 80 0.71 8.84 -16.65
N ALA A 81 2.04 8.67 -16.59
CA ALA A 81 2.68 7.37 -16.74
C ALA A 81 2.37 6.44 -15.57
N ALA A 82 2.39 6.95 -14.33
CA ALA A 82 2.02 6.19 -13.14
C ALA A 82 0.55 5.77 -13.20
N ASP A 83 -0.35 6.71 -13.51
CA ASP A 83 -1.79 6.44 -13.65
C ASP A 83 -2.08 5.36 -14.69
N THR A 84 -1.40 5.43 -15.83
CA THR A 84 -1.59 4.48 -16.93
C THR A 84 -1.04 3.10 -16.57
N THR A 85 0.15 3.05 -15.97
CA THR A 85 0.75 1.80 -15.52
C THR A 85 -0.10 1.15 -14.44
N ALA A 86 -0.61 1.91 -13.46
CA ALA A 86 -1.47 1.40 -12.40
C ALA A 86 -2.74 0.76 -12.96
N ARG A 87 -3.41 1.42 -13.92
CA ARG A 87 -4.57 0.85 -14.62
C ARG A 87 -4.21 -0.45 -15.36
N ASN A 88 -3.07 -0.48 -16.04
CA ASN A 88 -2.60 -1.67 -16.75
C ASN A 88 -2.33 -2.83 -15.78
N TRP A 89 -1.70 -2.55 -14.63
CA TRP A 89 -1.40 -3.56 -13.62
C TRP A 89 -2.66 -4.10 -12.96
N VAL A 90 -3.61 -3.24 -12.58
CA VAL A 90 -4.91 -3.67 -12.05
C VAL A 90 -5.63 -4.56 -13.07
N ALA A 91 -5.68 -4.16 -14.34
CA ALA A 91 -6.31 -4.96 -15.39
C ALA A 91 -5.62 -6.34 -15.58
N ALA A 92 -4.29 -6.39 -15.47
CA ALA A 92 -3.52 -7.61 -15.69
C ALA A 92 -3.49 -8.57 -14.49
N PHE A 93 -3.49 -8.03 -13.26
CA PHE A 93 -3.16 -8.78 -12.05
C PHE A 93 -4.20 -8.67 -10.93
N GLY A 94 -5.16 -7.73 -10.99
CA GLY A 94 -6.04 -7.44 -9.85
C GLY A 94 -6.84 -8.65 -9.36
N LYS A 95 -7.41 -9.44 -10.29
CA LYS A 95 -8.08 -10.71 -9.96
C LYS A 95 -7.15 -11.71 -9.29
N ALA A 96 -5.90 -11.80 -9.73
CA ALA A 96 -4.92 -12.75 -9.20
C ALA A 96 -4.37 -12.31 -7.83
N ALA A 97 -4.26 -10.98 -7.62
CA ALA A 97 -3.82 -10.36 -6.37
C ALA A 97 -4.80 -10.54 -5.22
N GLY A 98 -6.10 -10.72 -5.51
CA GLY A 98 -7.11 -11.06 -4.49
C GLY A 98 -6.97 -12.45 -3.87
N GLY A 99 -6.00 -13.26 -4.33
CA GLY A 99 -5.66 -14.56 -3.74
C GLY A 99 -4.27 -14.56 -3.11
N LYS A 100 -3.68 -15.75 -2.96
CA LYS A 100 -2.34 -15.90 -2.40
C LYS A 100 -1.28 -15.33 -3.33
N VAL A 101 -0.48 -14.41 -2.81
CA VAL A 101 0.69 -13.82 -3.48
C VAL A 101 1.94 -14.11 -2.65
N THR A 102 3.02 -14.53 -3.31
CA THR A 102 4.36 -14.54 -2.71
C THR A 102 5.21 -13.44 -3.31
N ALA A 103 5.79 -12.60 -2.47
CA ALA A 103 6.80 -11.63 -2.86
C ALA A 103 8.20 -12.19 -2.55
N ASP A 104 9.03 -12.27 -3.58
CA ASP A 104 10.42 -12.68 -3.50
C ASP A 104 11.30 -11.43 -3.65
N PHE A 105 11.96 -11.04 -2.55
CA PHE A 105 12.75 -9.81 -2.44
C PHE A 105 14.20 -10.10 -2.80
N TYR A 106 14.62 -9.63 -3.99
CA TYR A 106 15.94 -9.92 -4.54
C TYR A 106 16.99 -8.95 -4.01
N ASP A 107 18.16 -9.51 -3.69
CA ASP A 107 19.34 -8.80 -3.22
C ASP A 107 19.05 -7.92 -1.97
N GLU A 108 19.99 -7.04 -1.61
CA GLU A 108 19.82 -6.10 -0.50
C GLU A 108 18.91 -4.92 -0.89
N GLY A 109 17.93 -4.59 -0.05
CA GLY A 109 16.94 -3.54 -0.28
C GLY A 109 17.16 -2.24 0.51
N SER A 110 18.38 -1.71 0.58
CA SER A 110 18.69 -0.52 1.41
C SER A 110 18.10 0.79 0.87
N THR A 111 18.09 0.98 -0.45
CA THR A 111 17.51 2.19 -1.08
C THR A 111 16.66 1.89 -2.32
N ARG A 112 16.80 0.70 -2.89
CA ARG A 112 16.08 0.16 -4.04
C ARG A 112 16.06 -1.35 -3.92
N GLN A 113 14.97 -1.99 -4.34
CA GLN A 113 14.86 -3.44 -4.34
C GLN A 113 13.98 -3.91 -5.49
N VAL A 114 14.44 -4.95 -6.19
CA VAL A 114 13.63 -5.69 -7.17
C VAL A 114 12.87 -6.77 -6.43
N VAL A 115 11.58 -6.87 -6.71
CA VAL A 115 10.69 -7.85 -6.08
C VAL A 115 9.92 -8.58 -7.17
N VAL A 116 9.89 -9.90 -7.11
CA VAL A 116 9.03 -10.69 -8.00
C VAL A 116 7.80 -11.14 -7.23
N LEU A 117 6.64 -10.69 -7.70
CA LEU A 117 5.33 -11.15 -7.24
C LEU A 117 4.94 -12.41 -8.00
N TYR A 118 4.62 -13.46 -7.25
CA TYR A 118 4.12 -14.73 -7.76
C TYR A 118 2.65 -14.89 -7.35
N PHE A 119 1.76 -14.88 -8.33
CA PHE A 119 0.32 -15.01 -8.11
C PHE A 119 -0.09 -16.48 -8.17
N ALA A 120 -0.37 -17.10 -7.03
CA ALA A 120 -0.51 -18.56 -6.94
C ALA A 120 -1.66 -19.12 -7.79
N ALA A 121 -2.78 -18.39 -7.88
CA ALA A 121 -3.97 -18.86 -8.58
C ALA A 121 -3.84 -18.83 -10.11
N SER A 122 -3.12 -17.84 -10.66
CA SER A 122 -2.95 -17.67 -12.11
C SER A 122 -1.61 -18.20 -12.63
N GLY A 123 -0.63 -18.39 -11.75
CA GLY A 123 0.76 -18.70 -12.13
C GLY A 123 1.48 -17.51 -12.77
N GLN A 124 0.86 -16.32 -12.82
CA GLN A 124 1.49 -15.11 -13.34
C GLN A 124 2.64 -14.68 -12.42
N LYS A 125 3.63 -14.02 -13.02
CA LYS A 125 4.74 -13.39 -12.31
C LYS A 125 4.84 -11.93 -12.73
N LYS A 126 5.15 -11.05 -11.79
CA LYS A 126 5.42 -9.64 -12.06
C LYS A 126 6.68 -9.21 -11.33
N ALA A 127 7.69 -8.71 -12.05
CA ALA A 127 8.78 -7.98 -11.44
C ALA A 127 8.35 -6.53 -11.20
N ILE A 128 8.59 -6.04 -9.99
CA ILE A 128 8.41 -4.64 -9.61
C ILE A 128 9.71 -4.12 -9.02
N GLU A 129 9.91 -2.82 -9.08
CA GLU A 129 10.98 -2.15 -8.36
C GLU A 129 10.38 -1.19 -7.35
N VAL A 130 10.77 -1.36 -6.09
CA VAL A 130 10.47 -0.39 -5.03
C VAL A 130 11.75 0.35 -4.68
N ARG A 131 11.67 1.65 -4.41
CA ARG A 131 12.84 2.47 -4.07
C ARG A 131 12.46 3.69 -3.25
N LEU A 132 13.46 4.30 -2.64
CA LEU A 132 13.36 5.63 -2.06
C LEU A 132 13.13 6.68 -3.17
N GLY A 133 12.14 7.54 -2.94
CA GLY A 133 11.80 8.71 -3.73
C GLY A 133 12.26 10.00 -3.06
N GLN A 134 11.51 11.08 -3.30
CA GLN A 134 11.74 12.34 -2.60
C GLN A 134 11.47 12.17 -1.10
N HIS A 135 12.23 12.90 -0.27
CA HIS A 135 12.10 12.87 1.19
C HIS A 135 12.30 11.49 1.83
N ASP A 136 13.05 10.60 1.17
CA ASP A 136 13.33 9.24 1.66
C ASP A 136 12.05 8.42 1.92
N SER A 137 10.96 8.72 1.20
CA SER A 137 9.76 7.88 1.20
C SER A 137 9.95 6.71 0.25
N TRP A 138 9.57 5.51 0.67
CA TRP A 138 9.52 4.37 -0.24
C TRP A 138 8.31 4.51 -1.18
N GLY A 139 8.47 4.06 -2.41
CA GLY A 139 7.39 3.92 -3.38
C GLY A 139 7.70 2.84 -4.42
N VAL A 140 6.74 2.60 -5.31
CA VAL A 140 6.87 1.65 -6.44
C VAL A 140 7.10 2.39 -7.75
N THR A 141 7.99 1.86 -8.60
CA THR A 141 8.21 2.43 -9.94
C THR A 141 7.09 1.98 -10.88
N LEU A 142 6.34 2.94 -11.42
CA LEU A 142 5.23 2.71 -12.34
C LEU A 142 5.49 3.39 -13.69
N ALA A 143 6.11 2.67 -14.63
CA ALA A 143 6.57 3.23 -15.92
C ALA A 143 6.18 2.43 -17.17
N GLU A 144 5.31 1.42 -17.03
CA GLU A 144 4.92 0.52 -18.12
C GLU A 144 3.57 0.92 -18.70
N THR A 145 3.58 1.97 -19.52
CA THR A 145 2.37 2.52 -20.13
C THR A 145 1.78 1.61 -21.22
N ASP A 146 2.59 0.73 -21.80
CA ASP A 146 2.12 -0.30 -22.74
C ASP A 146 1.51 -1.49 -21.96
N PRO A 147 0.25 -1.88 -22.23
CA PRO A 147 -0.39 -3.00 -21.52
C PRO A 147 0.33 -4.34 -21.67
N ALA A 148 0.98 -4.61 -22.80
CA ALA A 148 1.70 -5.85 -23.04
C ALA A 148 3.00 -5.91 -22.21
N GLU A 149 3.74 -4.79 -22.11
CA GLU A 149 4.90 -4.73 -21.23
C GLU A 149 4.48 -4.77 -19.75
N ALA A 150 3.39 -4.09 -19.38
CA ALA A 150 2.84 -4.15 -18.03
C ALA A 150 2.50 -5.58 -17.56
N ALA A 151 1.91 -6.39 -18.43
CA ALA A 151 1.51 -7.77 -18.14
C ALA A 151 2.66 -8.80 -18.28
N LYS A 152 3.85 -8.36 -18.74
CA LYS A 152 4.95 -9.25 -19.07
C LYS A 152 5.58 -9.87 -17.83
N ALA A 153 5.75 -11.18 -17.87
CA ALA A 153 6.51 -11.90 -16.86
C ALA A 153 8.02 -11.64 -17.04
N PRO A 154 8.80 -11.49 -15.95
CA PRO A 154 10.25 -11.43 -16.03
C PRO A 154 10.82 -12.73 -16.60
N ASP A 155 11.77 -12.60 -17.53
CA ASP A 155 12.46 -13.71 -18.20
C ASP A 155 13.57 -14.33 -17.34
N TRP A 156 14.12 -13.56 -16.41
CA TRP A 156 15.20 -13.95 -15.50
C TRP A 156 14.72 -14.64 -14.22
N ALA A 157 13.47 -14.46 -13.81
CA ALA A 157 13.01 -14.93 -12.50
C ALA A 157 12.72 -16.44 -12.49
N PRO A 158 13.14 -17.18 -11.44
CA PRO A 158 12.87 -18.61 -11.30
C PRO A 158 11.37 -18.91 -11.32
N ALA A 159 11.02 -20.16 -11.66
CA ALA A 159 9.63 -20.61 -11.70
C ALA A 159 8.96 -20.62 -10.32
N THR A 160 9.75 -20.85 -9.26
CA THR A 160 9.29 -20.92 -7.88
C THR A 160 9.94 -19.79 -7.07
N PRO A 161 9.20 -19.10 -6.19
CA PRO A 161 9.77 -18.09 -5.29
C PRO A 161 10.97 -18.64 -4.51
N GLY A 162 12.03 -17.85 -4.37
CA GLY A 162 13.25 -18.21 -3.64
C GLY A 162 14.16 -19.20 -4.37
N GLY A 163 13.83 -19.61 -5.60
CA GLY A 163 14.58 -20.62 -6.35
C GLY A 163 16.04 -20.26 -6.65
N SER A 164 16.41 -18.98 -6.63
CA SER A 164 17.79 -18.49 -6.76
C SER A 164 18.45 -18.13 -5.42
N GLY A 165 17.80 -18.42 -4.29
CA GLY A 165 18.18 -17.88 -2.98
C GLY A 165 17.92 -16.37 -2.88
N SER A 166 16.98 -15.85 -3.67
CA SER A 166 16.60 -14.43 -3.75
C SER A 166 17.77 -13.53 -4.12
N ARG A 167 18.57 -13.98 -5.10
CA ARG A 167 19.68 -13.21 -5.69
C ARG A 167 19.51 -13.08 -7.19
N SER A 168 19.85 -11.90 -7.70
CA SER A 168 19.82 -11.63 -9.14
C SER A 168 20.97 -12.38 -9.84
N PRO A 169 20.80 -12.78 -11.11
CA PRO A 169 21.89 -13.38 -11.88
C PRO A 169 23.12 -12.45 -11.94
N GLY A 170 24.30 -12.96 -11.59
CA GLY A 170 25.57 -12.21 -11.68
C GLY A 170 26.05 -11.53 -10.40
N ASN A 171 25.40 -11.81 -9.26
CA ASN A 171 25.82 -11.36 -7.93
C ASN A 171 26.52 -12.48 -7.13
#